data_AF-K1RJP1-F1
#
_entry.id   AF-K1RJP1-F1
#
_cell.length_a   1.000
_cell.length_b   1.000
_cell.length_c   1.000
_cell.angle_alpha   90.00
_cell.angle_beta   90.00
_cell.angle_gamma   90.00
#
_symmetry.space_group_name_H-M   'P 1'
#
loop_
_entity.id
_entity.type
_entity.pdbx_description
1 polymer ?
#
loop_
_entity_poly.entity_id
_entity_poly.type
_entity_poly.pdbx_seq_one_letter_code
_entity_poly.pdbx_strand_id
1 'polypeptide(L)'
;PRDGYRARTRFAKFFNLPELMNLFKEVADIKTADQLHLPTPEVAYHTIATKPTQIQQDMVKALSERASKVHSGAVSPDVDNMLKITSDGRKLGLDQRIINPMLPDEKPPRSISAWRTFSNTGVTARRKN
;
A
#
# COMPACT_ATOMS: atom_id res chain seq x y z
N PRO A 1 12.16 5.77 -23.96
CA PRO A 1 11.50 6.09 -22.67
C PRO A 1 11.26 4.80 -21.85
N ARG A 2 12.03 4.57 -20.79
CA ARG A 2 11.87 3.42 -19.89
C ARG A 2 11.22 3.90 -18.59
N ASP A 3 9.90 4.11 -18.60
CA ASP A 3 9.10 4.29 -17.39
C ASP A 3 8.84 2.94 -16.71
N GLY A 4 9.89 2.33 -16.14
CA GLY A 4 9.81 1.01 -15.54
C GLY A 4 10.41 0.97 -14.14
N TYR A 5 9.58 0.64 -13.14
CA TYR A 5 10.00 0.33 -11.79
C TYR A 5 11.11 -0.73 -11.80
N ARG A 6 12.30 -0.39 -11.29
CA ARG A 6 13.46 -1.30 -11.26
C ARG A 6 13.50 -2.02 -9.91
N ALA A 7 13.13 -3.30 -9.91
CA ALA A 7 13.23 -4.14 -8.74
C ALA A 7 14.70 -4.24 -8.27
N ARG A 8 14.96 -3.92 -7.00
CA ARG A 8 16.23 -4.24 -6.33
C ARG A 8 16.05 -5.52 -5.53
N THR A 9 16.77 -6.57 -5.90
CA THR A 9 16.91 -7.80 -5.12
C THR A 9 17.74 -7.49 -3.88
N ARG A 10 17.11 -7.59 -2.69
CA ARG A 10 17.82 -7.68 -1.42
C ARG A 10 17.96 -9.15 -1.05
N PHE A 11 19.05 -9.53 -0.39
CA PHE A 11 19.22 -10.90 0.14
C PHE A 11 18.04 -11.23 1.05
N ALA A 12 17.24 -12.23 0.67
CA ALA A 12 15.95 -12.54 1.30
C ALA A 12 15.91 -13.94 1.96
N LYS A 13 16.92 -14.78 1.75
CA LYS A 13 16.95 -16.14 2.27
C LYS A 13 18.18 -16.36 3.13
N PHE A 14 17.95 -16.51 4.42
CA PHE A 14 18.93 -17.14 5.29
C PHE A 14 18.84 -18.65 5.04
N PHE A 15 19.96 -19.28 4.76
CA PHE A 15 20.01 -20.75 4.60
C PHE A 15 19.66 -21.48 5.89
N ASN A 16 19.73 -20.78 7.03
CA ASN A 16 19.63 -21.36 8.36
C ASN A 16 18.44 -20.85 9.21
N LEU A 17 17.33 -20.51 8.55
CA LEU A 17 16.09 -20.09 9.23
C LEU A 17 15.60 -21.08 10.30
N PRO A 18 15.65 -22.42 10.09
CA PRO A 18 15.19 -23.36 11.11
C PRO A 18 15.99 -23.29 12.42
N GLU A 19 17.32 -23.17 12.35
CA GLU A 19 18.17 -23.09 13.56
C GLU A 19 18.00 -21.76 14.28
N LEU A 20 17.89 -20.64 13.55
CA LEU A 20 17.58 -19.33 14.15
C LEU A 20 16.21 -19.32 14.84
N MET A 21 15.22 -20.00 14.26
CA MET A 21 13.90 -20.13 14.85
C MET A 21 13.88 -21.02 16.09
N ASN A 22 14.76 -22.02 16.18
CA ASN A 22 14.90 -22.82 17.39
C ASN A 22 15.46 -21.98 18.54
N LEU A 23 16.50 -21.18 18.29
CA LEU A 23 17.05 -20.26 19.30
C LEU A 23 16.02 -19.21 19.74
N PHE A 24 15.25 -18.63 18.82
CA PHE A 24 14.23 -17.62 19.16
C PHE A 24 13.04 -18.21 19.95
N LYS A 25 12.71 -19.49 19.73
CA LYS A 25 11.64 -20.19 20.45
C LYS A 25 11.99 -20.51 21.91
N GLU A 26 13.26 -20.46 22.30
CA GLU A 26 13.66 -20.60 23.71
C GLU A 26 13.22 -19.39 24.55
N VAL A 27 13.10 -18.21 23.93
CA VAL A 27 12.79 -16.95 24.63
C VAL A 27 11.38 -16.41 24.33
N ALA A 28 10.68 -16.93 23.31
CA ALA A 28 9.36 -16.46 22.91
C ALA A 28 8.46 -17.58 22.35
N ASP A 29 7.20 -17.63 22.81
CA ASP A 29 6.15 -18.42 22.15
C ASP A 29 5.43 -17.53 21.12
N ILE A 30 5.41 -17.98 19.87
CA ILE A 30 4.70 -17.30 18.79
C ILE A 30 3.54 -18.21 18.36
N LYS A 31 2.32 -17.77 18.62
CA LYS A 31 1.13 -18.41 18.10
C LYS A 31 0.50 -17.58 17.00
N THR A 32 0.32 -18.17 15.82
CA THR A 32 -0.39 -17.53 14.71
C THR A 32 -1.91 -17.67 14.90
N ALA A 33 -2.70 -16.79 14.27
CA ALA A 33 -4.16 -16.86 14.36
C ALA A 33 -4.71 -18.24 13.95
N ASP A 34 -4.07 -18.90 12.99
CA ASP A 34 -4.44 -20.24 12.52
C ASP A 34 -4.24 -21.33 13.60
N GLN A 35 -3.24 -21.16 14.48
CA GLN A 35 -2.96 -22.10 15.58
C GLN A 35 -3.91 -21.90 16.77
N LEU A 36 -4.56 -20.74 16.85
CA LEU A 36 -5.44 -20.37 17.96
C LEU A 36 -6.85 -20.96 17.82
N HIS A 37 -7.23 -21.47 16.63
CA HIS A 37 -8.54 -22.05 16.32
C HIS A 37 -9.72 -21.28 16.92
N LEU A 38 -9.58 -19.96 17.01
CA LEU A 38 -10.60 -19.09 17.58
C LEU A 38 -11.76 -18.98 16.60
N PRO A 39 -13.01 -18.92 17.09
CA PRO A 39 -14.16 -18.64 16.23
C PRO A 39 -14.10 -17.19 15.75
N THR A 40 -13.45 -16.96 14.62
CA THR A 40 -13.41 -15.66 13.94
C THR A 40 -14.49 -15.60 12.86
N PRO A 41 -15.17 -14.46 12.68
CA PRO A 41 -16.16 -14.30 11.61
C PRO A 41 -15.51 -14.43 10.23
N GLU A 42 -16.26 -14.94 9.27
CA GLU A 42 -15.82 -14.99 7.86
C GLU A 42 -15.72 -13.57 7.29
N VAL A 43 -14.56 -13.22 6.73
CA VAL A 43 -14.31 -11.88 6.16
C VAL A 43 -14.38 -11.95 4.63
N ALA A 44 -15.32 -11.22 4.05
CA ALA A 44 -15.39 -11.00 2.61
C ALA A 44 -14.54 -9.78 2.22
N TYR A 45 -13.54 -10.00 1.36
CA TYR A 45 -12.69 -8.94 0.83
C TYR A 45 -13.10 -8.58 -0.60
N HIS A 46 -13.35 -7.30 -0.85
CA HIS A 46 -13.65 -6.79 -2.19
C HIS A 46 -12.61 -5.74 -2.60
N THR A 47 -11.85 -6.04 -3.64
CA THR A 47 -10.92 -5.09 -4.26
C THR A 47 -11.62 -4.37 -5.40
N ILE A 48 -11.80 -3.06 -5.27
CA ILE A 48 -12.42 -2.22 -6.29
C ILE A 48 -11.32 -1.41 -6.98
N ALA A 49 -11.10 -1.65 -8.26
CA ALA A 49 -10.21 -0.84 -9.08
C ALA A 49 -10.96 0.38 -9.63
N THR A 50 -10.43 1.56 -9.36
CA THR A 50 -10.97 2.84 -9.85
C THR A 50 -10.02 3.45 -10.87
N LYS A 51 -10.58 4.08 -11.91
CA LYS A 51 -9.77 4.79 -12.91
C LYS A 51 -9.21 6.10 -12.30
N PRO A 52 -7.94 6.44 -12.54
CA PRO A 52 -7.36 7.69 -12.08
C PRO A 52 -7.91 8.88 -12.86
N THR A 53 -8.09 10.01 -12.19
CA THR A 53 -8.48 11.29 -12.83
C THR A 53 -7.30 11.88 -13.61
N GLN A 54 -7.56 12.82 -14.52
CA GLN A 54 -6.48 13.46 -15.30
C GLN A 54 -5.48 14.19 -14.39
N ILE A 55 -5.99 14.91 -13.39
CA ILE A 55 -5.18 15.62 -12.38
C ILE A 55 -4.25 14.63 -11.65
N GLN A 56 -4.76 13.46 -11.26
CA GLN A 56 -3.94 12.44 -10.61
C GLN A 56 -2.84 11.91 -11.53
N GLN A 57 -3.12 11.71 -12.82
CA GLN A 57 -2.11 11.27 -13.79
C GLN A 57 -0.99 12.31 -13.95
N ASP A 58 -1.35 13.59 -14.04
CA ASP A 58 -0.39 14.68 -14.16
C ASP A 58 0.49 14.81 -12.90
N MET A 59 -0.10 14.65 -11.72
CA MET A 59 0.62 14.64 -10.44
C MET A 59 1.58 13.44 -10.32
N VAL A 60 1.17 12.25 -10.74
CA VAL A 60 2.04 11.06 -10.77
C VAL A 60 3.23 11.30 -11.72
N LYS A 61 2.99 11.91 -12.88
CA LYS A 61 4.05 12.26 -13.82
C LYS A 61 5.07 13.23 -13.20
N ALA A 62 4.60 14.28 -12.52
CA ALA A 62 5.47 15.20 -11.81
C ALA A 62 6.33 14.53 -10.72
N LEU A 63 5.77 13.54 -10.00
CA LEU A 63 6.52 12.74 -9.03
C LEU A 63 7.59 11.87 -9.70
N SER A 64 7.31 11.30 -10.88
CA SER A 64 8.29 10.53 -11.66
C SER A 64 9.48 11.39 -12.12
N GLU A 65 9.20 12.62 -12.55
CA GLU A 65 10.24 13.59 -12.92
C GLU A 65 11.11 13.97 -11.72
N ARG A 66 10.51 14.19 -10.54
CA ARG A 66 11.24 14.42 -9.28
C ARG A 66 12.13 13.23 -8.92
N ALA A 67 11.59 12.02 -9.01
CA ALA A 67 12.34 10.80 -8.72
C ALA A 67 13.56 10.65 -9.65
N SER A 68 13.39 10.98 -10.94
CA SER A 68 14.47 10.96 -11.91
C SER A 68 15.58 11.96 -11.57
N LYS A 69 15.23 13.18 -11.14
CA LYS A 69 16.20 14.22 -10.74
C LYS A 69 16.96 13.86 -9.46
N VAL A 70 16.27 13.31 -8.46
CA VAL A 70 16.90 12.81 -7.23
C VAL A 70 17.83 11.64 -7.57
N HIS A 71 17.41 10.75 -8.48
CA HIS A 71 18.20 9.61 -8.89
C HIS A 71 19.46 9.98 -9.69
N SER A 72 19.39 11.03 -10.52
CA SER A 72 20.54 11.54 -11.26
C SER A 72 21.49 12.38 -10.40
N GLY A 73 21.18 12.61 -9.12
CA GLY A 73 21.98 13.45 -8.22
C GLY A 73 21.88 14.95 -8.52
N ALA A 74 20.89 15.37 -9.32
CA ALA A 74 20.70 16.79 -9.69
C ALA A 74 20.11 17.63 -8.55
N VAL A 75 19.65 17.00 -7.47
CA VAL A 75 19.02 17.64 -6.31
C VAL A 75 19.67 17.10 -5.03
N SER A 76 19.99 17.98 -4.10
CA SER A 76 20.49 17.57 -2.78
C SER A 76 19.42 16.77 -2.02
N PRO A 77 19.78 15.65 -1.36
CA PRO A 77 18.86 14.84 -0.56
C PRO A 77 18.12 15.60 0.57
N ASP A 78 18.69 16.70 1.05
CA ASP A 78 18.08 17.57 2.06
C ASP A 78 16.88 18.35 1.52
N VAL A 79 16.87 18.63 0.21
CA VAL A 79 15.80 19.37 -0.48
C VAL A 79 14.70 18.41 -0.93
N ASP A 80 15.10 17.33 -1.63
CA ASP A 80 14.19 16.30 -2.09
C ASP A 80 14.86 14.93 -2.13
N ASN A 81 14.11 13.89 -1.74
CA ASN A 81 14.63 12.53 -1.67
C ASN A 81 13.54 11.49 -1.94
N MET A 82 13.95 10.24 -2.15
CA MET A 82 13.02 9.15 -2.46
C MET A 82 12.01 8.86 -1.34
N LEU A 83 12.34 9.14 -0.07
CA LEU A 83 11.42 8.95 1.06
C LEU A 83 10.28 9.98 1.04
N LYS A 84 10.61 11.24 0.71
CA LYS A 84 9.63 12.31 0.54
C LYS A 84 8.72 12.04 -0.65
N ILE A 85 9.30 11.65 -1.79
CA ILE A 85 8.54 11.34 -3.02
C ILE A 85 7.59 10.15 -2.83
N THR A 86 8.04 9.08 -2.16
CA THR A 86 7.17 7.93 -1.88
C THR A 86 6.04 8.26 -0.91
N SER A 87 6.31 9.13 0.07
CA SER A 87 5.29 9.65 0.99
C SER A 87 4.25 10.50 0.25
N ASP A 88 4.68 11.38 -0.67
CA ASP A 88 3.80 12.18 -1.51
C ASP A 88 2.94 11.30 -2.43
N GLY A 89 3.53 10.26 -3.02
CA GLY A 89 2.78 9.27 -3.83
C GLY A 89 1.70 8.54 -3.03
N ARG A 90 1.96 8.21 -1.75
CA ARG A 90 0.95 7.62 -0.87
C ARG A 90 -0.20 8.59 -0.55
N LYS A 91 0.11 9.87 -0.33
CA LYS A 91 -0.91 10.91 -0.12
C LYS A 91 -1.80 11.06 -1.36
N LEU A 92 -1.19 11.11 -2.54
CA LEU A 92 -1.91 11.19 -3.81
C LEU A 92 -2.83 9.97 -4.04
N GLY A 93 -2.38 8.78 -3.64
CA GLY A 93 -3.17 7.57 -3.71
C GLY A 93 -4.39 7.56 -2.79
N LEU A 94 -4.44 8.40 -1.75
CA LEU A 94 -5.63 8.58 -0.92
C LEU A 94 -6.54 9.67 -1.52
N ASP A 95 -6.01 10.89 -1.65
CA ASP A 95 -6.71 12.03 -2.22
C ASP A 95 -5.70 13.12 -2.64
N GLN A 96 -5.91 13.73 -3.81
CA GLN A 96 -5.09 14.83 -4.34
C GLN A 96 -5.08 16.07 -3.43
N ARG A 97 -6.15 16.30 -2.67
CA ARG A 97 -6.31 17.46 -1.77
C ARG A 97 -5.40 17.42 -0.55
N ILE A 98 -4.89 16.24 -0.20
CA ILE A 98 -3.90 16.09 0.89
C ILE A 98 -2.58 16.78 0.51
N ILE A 99 -2.30 16.90 -0.79
CA ILE A 99 -1.11 17.60 -1.31
C ILE A 99 -1.42 19.07 -1.55
N ASN A 100 -2.58 19.37 -2.15
CA ASN A 100 -3.01 20.75 -2.39
C ASN A 100 -4.50 20.93 -2.06
N PRO A 101 -4.83 21.62 -0.94
CA PRO A 101 -6.20 21.82 -0.50
C PRO A 101 -7.10 22.59 -1.47
N MET A 102 -6.51 23.33 -2.42
CA MET A 102 -7.25 24.17 -3.38
C MET A 102 -7.74 23.40 -4.62
N LEU A 103 -7.42 22.10 -4.73
CA LEU A 103 -7.87 21.28 -5.85
C LEU A 103 -9.38 20.98 -5.75
N PRO A 104 -10.09 20.93 -6.89
CA PRO A 104 -11.52 20.66 -6.90
C PRO A 104 -11.81 19.26 -6.33
N ASP A 105 -12.94 19.16 -5.63
CA ASP A 105 -13.53 17.87 -5.26
C ASP A 105 -14.25 17.31 -6.48
N GLU A 106 -13.55 16.52 -7.27
CA GLU A 106 -14.20 15.77 -8.34
C GLU A 106 -15.01 14.64 -7.70
N LYS A 107 -16.34 14.71 -7.83
CA LYS A 107 -17.26 13.68 -7.36
C LYS A 107 -17.04 12.39 -8.17
N PRO A 108 -16.42 11.34 -7.64
CA PRO A 108 -16.17 10.14 -8.43
C PRO A 108 -17.38 9.20 -8.25
N PRO A 109 -17.59 8.23 -9.15
CA PRO A 109 -18.45 7.10 -8.84
C PRO A 109 -17.95 6.26 -7.64
N ARG A 110 -16.73 6.50 -7.13
CA ARG A 110 -16.18 6.16 -5.80
C ARG A 110 -14.75 6.73 -5.74
N SER A 111 -14.48 7.68 -4.85
CA SER A 111 -13.10 8.14 -4.58
C SER A 111 -12.23 6.96 -4.16
N ILE A 112 -10.94 7.02 -4.48
CA ILE A 112 -9.90 6.01 -4.14
C ILE A 112 -9.71 5.85 -2.62
N SER A 113 -10.56 6.47 -1.80
CA SER A 113 -10.86 5.94 -0.47
C SER A 113 -11.48 4.54 -0.63
N ALA A 114 -10.62 3.53 -0.67
CA ALA A 114 -10.95 2.17 -0.31
C ALA A 114 -11.48 2.20 1.13
N TRP A 115 -12.75 2.56 1.27
CA TRP A 115 -13.51 2.26 2.46
C TRP A 115 -13.51 0.74 2.54
N ARG A 116 -12.60 0.20 3.36
CA ARG A 116 -12.70 -1.18 3.83
C ARG A 116 -13.95 -1.21 4.70
N THR A 117 -15.12 -1.29 4.06
CA THR A 117 -16.40 -1.39 4.75
C THR A 117 -16.42 -2.74 5.44
N PHE A 118 -16.18 -2.75 6.73
CA PHE A 118 -16.43 -3.92 7.56
C PHE A 118 -17.95 -4.05 7.70
N SER A 119 -18.58 -4.81 6.80
CA SER A 119 -20.00 -5.14 6.97
C SER A 119 -20.11 -6.19 8.07
N ASN A 120 -20.30 -5.74 9.30
CA ASN A 120 -20.75 -6.61 10.38
C ASN A 120 -22.26 -6.84 10.22
N THR A 121 -22.64 -7.61 9.21
CA THR A 121 -24.02 -8.11 9.10
C THR A 121 -24.02 -9.53 9.62
N GLY A 122 -24.34 -9.65 10.91
CA GLY A 122 -24.95 -10.87 11.39
C GLY A 122 -26.23 -11.16 10.60
N VAL A 123 -26.52 -12.45 10.47
CA VAL A 123 -27.80 -13.06 10.05
C VAL A 123 -27.95 -13.40 8.56
N THR A 124 -27.88 -14.72 8.32
CA THR A 124 -28.54 -15.56 7.30
C THR A 124 -27.97 -15.64 5.87
N ALA A 125 -26.94 -16.47 5.70
CA ALA A 125 -26.74 -17.18 4.43
C ALA A 125 -27.74 -18.35 4.32
N ARG A 126 -28.91 -18.09 3.72
CA ARG A 126 -29.80 -19.15 3.23
C ARG A 126 -29.15 -19.72 1.97
N ARG A 127 -28.66 -20.97 2.04
CA ARG A 127 -28.33 -21.82 0.88
C ARG A 127 -29.45 -21.68 -0.16
N LYS A 128 -29.09 -21.34 -1.40
CA LYS A 128 -29.86 -21.71 -2.58
C LYS A 128 -29.01 -22.67 -3.39
N ASN A 129 -29.70 -23.74 -3.80
CA ASN A 129 -29.25 -24.89 -4.57
C ASN A 129 -28.51 -24.52 -5.85
#